data_AF-A0A845ZF33-F1
#
_entry.id   AF-A0A845ZF33-F1
#
_cell.length_a   1.000
_cell.length_b   1.000
_cell.length_c   1.000
_cell.angle_alpha   90.00
_cell.angle_beta   90.00
_cell.angle_gamma   90.00
#
_symmetry.space_group_name_H-M   'P 1'
#
loop_
_entity.id
_entity.type
_entity.pdbx_description
1 polymer ?
#
loop_
_entity_poly.entity_id
_entity_poly.type
_entity_poly.pdbx_seq_one_letter_code
_entity_poly.pdbx_strand_id
1 'polypeptide(L)'
;MDNPAATLHCPNHQCQAPNPQTNKFCQKCRTPLLRRYLWAIGSGIKAAQPGEVIAKRYLLIHSRVLLDTQPAVPPETPLEIPQTITPYLRLVSYGLHLPQVYGLLTPQPRHNKEIWLLEGDQFRQQGTLILKDNCHQN
;
A
#
# COMPACT_ATOMS: atom_id res chain seq x y z
N MET A 1 -8.54 4.32 -12.72
CA MET A 1 -7.59 5.11 -13.51
C MET A 1 -6.29 4.35 -13.53
N ASP A 2 -5.94 3.78 -14.68
CA ASP A 2 -4.69 3.04 -14.88
C ASP A 2 -3.61 4.03 -15.31
N ASN A 3 -2.42 3.99 -14.72
CA ASN A 3 -1.28 4.71 -15.25
C ASN A 3 -0.57 3.77 -16.24
N PRO A 4 -0.70 3.95 -17.56
CA PRO A 4 -0.16 3.02 -18.55
C PRO A 4 1.38 2.88 -18.47
N ALA A 5 2.07 3.82 -17.79
CA ALA A 5 3.52 3.77 -17.59
C ALA A 5 3.97 2.98 -16.35
N ALA A 6 3.07 2.66 -15.41
CA ALA A 6 3.46 2.00 -14.17
C ALA A 6 3.39 0.47 -14.31
N THR A 7 4.50 -0.22 -14.03
CA THR A 7 4.58 -1.69 -14.10
C THR A 7 4.23 -2.35 -12.78
N LEU A 8 3.54 -3.49 -12.82
CA LEU A 8 3.30 -4.38 -11.67
C LEU A 8 4.19 -5.61 -11.77
N HIS A 9 5.03 -5.85 -10.77
CA HIS A 9 5.91 -7.01 -10.72
C HIS A 9 5.17 -8.26 -10.23
N CYS A 10 5.50 -9.40 -10.85
CA CYS A 10 4.93 -10.68 -10.48
C CYS A 10 5.26 -11.04 -9.00
N PRO A 11 4.27 -11.49 -8.20
CA PRO A 11 4.51 -11.86 -6.81
C PRO A 11 5.29 -13.16 -6.63
N ASN A 12 5.48 -13.95 -7.70
CA ASN A 12 6.33 -15.13 -7.65
C ASN A 12 7.81 -14.70 -7.57
N HIS A 13 8.47 -14.99 -6.45
CA HIS A 13 9.87 -14.66 -6.18
C HIS A 13 10.85 -15.22 -7.22
N GLN A 14 10.54 -16.35 -7.87
CA GLN A 14 11.37 -16.91 -8.94
C GLN A 14 11.16 -16.21 -10.29
N CYS A 15 10.09 -15.43 -10.44
CA CYS A 15 9.72 -14.79 -11.71
C CYS A 15 9.95 -13.27 -11.69
N GLN A 16 9.23 -12.55 -10.82
CA GLN A 16 9.27 -11.10 -10.64
C GLN A 16 9.18 -10.25 -11.92
N ALA A 17 8.71 -10.83 -13.04
CA ALA A 17 8.61 -10.14 -14.32
C ALA A 17 7.70 -8.91 -14.22
N PRO A 18 8.04 -7.80 -14.91
CA PRO A 18 7.16 -6.64 -14.99
C PRO A 18 5.96 -6.95 -15.89
N ASN A 19 4.79 -6.45 -15.50
CA ASN A 19 3.53 -6.63 -16.23
C ASN A 19 2.76 -5.30 -16.29
N PRO A 20 1.94 -5.08 -17.33
CA PRO A 20 0.92 -4.03 -17.31
C PRO A 20 -0.04 -4.21 -16.13
N GLN A 21 -0.48 -3.11 -15.52
CA GLN A 21 -1.42 -3.13 -14.38
C GLN A 21 -2.80 -3.72 -14.74
N THR A 22 -3.16 -3.73 -16.02
CA THR A 22 -4.41 -4.30 -16.53
C THR A 22 -4.39 -5.83 -16.56
N ASN A 23 -3.21 -6.45 -16.55
CA ASN A 23 -3.09 -7.91 -16.61
C ASN A 23 -3.57 -8.56 -15.31
N LYS A 24 -4.39 -9.60 -15.41
CA LYS A 24 -4.80 -10.41 -14.24
C LYS A 24 -3.76 -11.45 -13.85
N PHE A 25 -2.99 -11.92 -14.83
CA PHE A 25 -1.98 -12.97 -14.68
C PHE A 25 -0.66 -12.52 -15.27
N CYS A 26 0.44 -12.99 -14.69
CA CYS A 26 1.77 -12.73 -15.21
C CYS A 26 1.90 -13.25 -16.64
N GLN A 27 2.44 -12.43 -17.53
CA GLN A 27 2.67 -12.78 -18.92
C GLN A 27 3.75 -13.87 -19.10
N LYS A 28 4.66 -14.01 -18.13
CA LYS A 28 5.78 -14.97 -18.17
C LYS A 28 5.45 -16.32 -17.52
N CYS A 29 4.90 -16.32 -16.31
CA CYS A 29 4.72 -17.55 -15.51
C CYS A 29 3.27 -17.85 -15.15
N ARG A 30 2.32 -17.04 -15.62
CA ARG A 30 0.88 -17.17 -15.35
C ARG A 30 0.44 -17.09 -13.89
N THR A 31 1.36 -16.85 -12.94
CA THR A 31 1.01 -16.54 -11.54
C THR A 31 0.02 -15.37 -11.50
N PRO A 32 -1.08 -15.45 -10.74
CA PRO A 32 -2.00 -14.33 -10.53
C PRO A 32 -1.26 -13.09 -10.04
N LEU A 33 -1.54 -11.93 -10.64
CA LEU A 33 -0.90 -10.68 -10.23
C LEU A 33 -1.61 -10.11 -9.01
N LEU A 34 -0.85 -9.88 -7.94
CA LEU A 34 -1.34 -9.32 -6.69
C LEU A 34 -1.41 -7.79 -6.80
N ARG A 35 -2.61 -7.22 -6.62
CA ARG A 35 -2.81 -5.77 -6.45
C ARG A 35 -3.00 -5.48 -4.98
N ARG A 36 -1.92 -5.08 -4.32
CA ARG A 36 -1.96 -4.65 -2.92
C ARG A 36 -2.10 -3.14 -2.87
N TYR A 37 -3.30 -2.67 -2.54
CA TYR A 37 -3.56 -1.26 -2.27
C TYR A 37 -3.30 -0.95 -0.80
N LEU A 38 -2.68 0.19 -0.56
CA LEU A 38 -2.23 0.66 0.75
C LEU A 38 -2.76 2.05 1.01
N TRP A 39 -3.09 2.33 2.26
CA TRP A 39 -3.47 3.66 2.69
C TRP A 39 -2.27 4.39 3.30
N ALA A 40 -1.94 5.55 2.74
CA ALA A 40 -0.86 6.38 3.20
C ALA A 40 -1.33 7.41 4.25
N ILE A 41 -0.65 7.47 5.39
CA ILE A 41 -0.85 8.50 6.40
C ILE A 41 0.48 9.19 6.72
N GLY A 42 0.40 10.34 7.38
CA GLY A 42 1.55 11.22 7.59
C GLY A 42 1.50 12.44 6.69
N SER A 43 2.37 13.41 6.94
CA SER A 43 2.37 14.66 6.17
C SER A 43 3.25 14.60 4.92
N GLY A 44 4.14 13.61 4.80
CA GLY A 44 4.96 13.42 3.60
C GLY A 44 4.14 13.12 2.33
N ILE A 45 2.97 12.48 2.48
CA ILE A 45 2.09 12.16 1.35
C ILE A 45 1.41 13.39 0.74
N LYS A 46 1.26 14.48 1.50
CA LYS A 46 0.56 15.70 1.02
C LYS A 46 1.26 16.38 -0.15
N ALA A 47 2.56 16.16 -0.30
CA ALA A 47 3.37 16.71 -1.38
C ALA A 47 3.36 15.82 -2.65
N ALA A 48 2.86 14.59 -2.55
CA ALA A 48 2.86 13.64 -3.66
C ALA A 48 1.68 13.88 -4.61
N GLN A 49 1.89 13.63 -5.90
CA GLN A 49 0.84 13.76 -6.93
C GLN A 49 0.39 12.40 -7.48
N PRO A 50 -0.90 12.21 -7.83
CA PRO A 50 -1.35 11.00 -8.52
C PRO A 50 -0.49 10.69 -9.75
N GLY A 51 -0.13 9.42 -9.92
CA GLY A 51 0.81 8.95 -10.94
C GLY A 51 2.27 8.90 -10.48
N GLU A 52 2.62 9.54 -9.36
CA GLU A 52 3.97 9.51 -8.81
C GLU A 52 4.33 8.14 -8.20
N VAL A 53 5.57 7.71 -8.42
CA VAL A 53 6.13 6.51 -7.78
C VAL A 53 6.99 6.93 -6.59
N ILE A 54 6.48 6.69 -5.39
CA ILE A 54 7.14 6.97 -4.11
C ILE A 54 8.08 5.80 -3.76
N ALA A 55 9.29 6.12 -3.31
CA ALA A 55 10.29 5.14 -2.92
C ALA A 55 10.57 4.06 -3.98
N LYS A 56 10.45 4.42 -5.27
CA LYS A 56 10.64 3.52 -6.43
C LYS A 56 9.76 2.26 -6.42
N ARG A 57 8.68 2.25 -5.62
CA ARG A 57 7.85 1.06 -5.37
C ARG A 57 6.36 1.35 -5.27
N TYR A 58 5.97 2.45 -4.66
CA TYR A 58 4.56 2.69 -4.35
C TYR A 58 3.99 3.73 -5.31
N LEU A 59 3.11 3.30 -6.19
CA LEU A 59 2.45 4.20 -7.14
C LEU A 59 1.25 4.88 -6.48
N LEU A 60 1.23 6.22 -6.40
CA LEU A 60 0.09 6.97 -5.92
C LEU A 60 -1.03 6.94 -6.97
N ILE A 61 -2.13 6.25 -6.68
CA ILE A 61 -3.27 6.13 -7.60
C ILE A 61 -4.13 7.39 -7.52
N HIS A 62 -4.51 7.78 -6.30
CA HIS A 62 -5.21 9.04 -6.01
C HIS A 62 -5.17 9.31 -4.50
N SER A 63 -5.38 10.56 -4.09
CA SER A 63 -5.48 11.01 -2.69
C SER A 63 -4.38 10.46 -1.77
N ARG A 64 -4.62 9.30 -1.15
CA ARG A 64 -3.71 8.59 -0.24
C ARG A 64 -3.62 7.10 -0.54
N VAL A 65 -4.17 6.65 -1.66
CA VAL A 65 -4.20 5.25 -2.06
C VAL A 65 -2.98 4.95 -2.91
N LEU A 66 -2.09 4.12 -2.37
CA LEU A 66 -0.90 3.64 -3.06
C LEU A 66 -1.14 2.22 -3.57
N LEU A 67 -0.59 1.89 -4.73
CA LEU A 67 -0.43 0.51 -5.19
C LEU A 67 1.01 0.07 -4.96
N ASP A 68 1.20 -1.05 -4.26
CA ASP A 68 2.50 -1.72 -4.20
C ASP A 68 2.80 -2.40 -5.54
N THR A 69 3.82 -1.90 -6.24
CA THR A 69 4.26 -2.44 -7.54
C THR A 69 5.19 -3.63 -7.41
N GLN A 70 5.74 -3.90 -6.22
CA GLN A 70 6.71 -4.97 -5.97
C GLN A 70 6.30 -5.86 -4.79
N PRO A 71 5.15 -6.56 -4.86
CA PRO A 71 4.60 -7.31 -3.74
C PRO A 71 5.42 -8.53 -3.32
N ALA A 72 6.35 -9.00 -4.16
CA ALA A 72 7.31 -10.06 -3.82
C ALA A 72 8.43 -9.57 -2.90
N VAL A 73 8.65 -8.26 -2.78
CA VAL A 73 9.67 -7.70 -1.92
C VAL A 73 9.03 -7.35 -0.58
N PRO A 74 9.55 -7.83 0.57
CA PRO A 74 9.06 -7.38 1.87
C PRO A 74 9.09 -5.85 2.00
N PRO A 75 8.11 -5.21 2.65
CA PRO A 75 8.17 -3.78 2.91
C PRO A 75 9.29 -3.45 3.89
N GLU A 76 9.72 -2.18 3.88
CA GLU A 76 10.56 -1.65 4.95
C GLU A 76 9.74 -1.58 6.24
N THR A 77 10.18 -2.30 7.26
CA THR A 77 9.59 -2.28 8.60
C THR A 77 10.52 -1.54 9.56
N PRO A 78 9.98 -0.71 10.47
CA PRO A 78 10.80 -0.08 11.50
C PRO A 78 11.42 -1.16 12.40
N LEU A 79 12.67 -0.94 12.83
CA LEU A 79 13.39 -1.86 13.71
C LEU A 79 12.72 -1.98 15.09
N GLU A 80 12.15 -0.88 15.56
CA GLU A 80 11.41 -0.79 16.81
C GLU A 80 9.98 -0.32 16.53
N ILE A 81 9.03 -0.90 17.26
CA ILE A 81 7.62 -0.46 17.21
C ILE A 81 7.50 0.79 18.09
N PRO A 82 7.14 1.97 17.52
CA PRO A 82 6.94 3.17 18.32
C PRO A 82 5.88 2.96 19.39
N GLN A 83 6.13 3.42 20.62
CA GLN A 83 5.17 3.31 21.73
C GLN A 83 3.81 3.91 21.39
N THR A 84 3.78 4.94 20.54
CA THR A 84 2.56 5.61 20.07
C THR A 84 1.62 4.68 19.29
N ILE A 85 2.14 3.66 18.58
CA ILE A 85 1.32 2.72 17.80
C ILE A 85 1.07 1.39 18.53
N THR A 86 1.77 1.14 19.63
CA THR A 86 1.62 -0.10 20.43
C THR A 86 0.18 -0.38 20.88
N PRO A 87 -0.59 0.60 21.41
CA PRO A 87 -1.99 0.36 21.78
C PRO A 87 -2.83 -0.09 20.58
N TYR A 88 -2.60 0.52 19.42
CA TYR A 88 -3.30 0.17 18.18
C TYR A 88 -2.98 -1.26 17.73
N LEU A 89 -1.71 -1.66 17.78
CA LEU A 89 -1.32 -3.01 17.39
C LEU A 89 -1.90 -4.09 18.31
N ARG A 90 -2.09 -3.78 19.61
CA ARG A 90 -2.80 -4.68 20.55
C ARG A 90 -4.27 -4.87 20.17
N LEU A 91 -4.90 -3.91 19.49
CA LEU A 91 -6.30 -4.03 19.08
C LEU A 91 -6.50 -5.03 17.92
N VAL A 92 -5.46 -5.31 17.14
CA VAL A 92 -5.52 -6.27 16.02
C VAL A 92 -5.86 -7.68 16.51
N SER A 93 -5.37 -8.10 17.67
CA SER A 93 -5.64 -9.43 18.24
C SER A 93 -7.11 -9.63 18.62
N TYR A 94 -7.89 -8.54 18.73
CA TYR A 94 -9.32 -8.61 19.01
C TYR A 94 -10.19 -8.78 17.76
N GLY A 95 -9.58 -8.98 16.58
CA GLY A 95 -10.32 -9.25 15.35
C GLY A 95 -11.14 -8.05 14.83
N LEU A 96 -10.83 -6.85 15.30
CA LEU A 96 -11.40 -5.63 14.75
C LEU A 96 -10.88 -5.48 13.30
N HIS A 97 -11.75 -5.05 12.37
CA HIS A 97 -11.41 -4.77 10.97
C HIS A 97 -10.50 -3.52 10.82
N LEU A 98 -9.45 -3.46 11.63
CA LEU A 98 -8.51 -2.36 11.71
C LEU A 98 -7.43 -2.52 10.63
N PRO A 99 -7.09 -1.44 9.91
CA PRO A 99 -5.92 -1.42 9.04
C PRO A 99 -4.65 -1.87 9.77
N GLN A 100 -3.93 -2.85 9.27
CA GLN A 100 -2.64 -3.25 9.83
C GLN A 100 -1.52 -2.37 9.30
N VAL A 101 -0.48 -2.15 10.11
CA VAL A 101 0.72 -1.44 9.67
C VAL A 101 1.45 -2.32 8.65
N TYR A 102 1.65 -1.79 7.45
CA TYR A 102 2.33 -2.47 6.35
C TYR A 102 3.81 -2.10 6.28
N GLY A 103 4.14 -0.82 6.46
CA GLY A 103 5.52 -0.35 6.39
C GLY A 103 5.66 1.14 6.67
N LEU A 104 6.90 1.59 6.79
CA LEU A 104 7.26 2.99 7.02
C LEU A 104 8.20 3.46 5.91
N LEU A 105 7.85 4.56 5.25
CA LEU A 105 8.74 5.24 4.32
C LEU A 105 9.48 6.34 5.05
N THR A 106 10.80 6.22 5.08
CA THR A 106 11.68 7.26 5.63
C THR A 106 11.67 8.51 4.75
N PRO A 107 11.92 9.70 5.33
CA PRO A 107 11.96 10.94 4.57
C PRO A 107 12.93 10.87 3.38
N GLN A 108 12.44 11.27 2.21
CA GLN A 108 13.23 11.42 1.00
C GLN A 108 13.38 12.91 0.67
N PRO A 109 14.35 13.33 -0.17
CA PRO A 109 14.53 14.75 -0.50
C PRO A 109 13.25 15.45 -0.98
N ARG A 110 12.35 14.72 -1.65
CA ARG A 110 11.04 15.21 -2.11
C ARG A 110 9.92 15.09 -1.08
N HIS A 111 10.06 14.18 -0.10
CA HIS A 111 9.08 13.92 0.96
C HIS A 111 9.80 14.03 2.32
N ASN A 112 9.95 15.25 2.84
CA ASN A 112 10.75 15.53 4.03
C ASN A 112 10.17 15.04 5.37
N LYS A 113 9.11 14.22 5.32
CA LYS A 113 8.42 13.67 6.49
C LYS A 113 8.04 12.23 6.22
N GLU A 114 7.94 11.47 7.30
CA GLU A 114 7.55 10.06 7.28
C GLU A 114 6.17 9.85 6.64
N ILE A 115 6.04 8.70 5.98
CA ILE A 115 4.78 8.19 5.44
C ILE A 115 4.58 6.77 5.97
N TRP A 116 3.51 6.56 6.72
CA TRP A 116 3.11 5.23 7.17
C TRP A 116 2.15 4.61 6.15
N LEU A 117 2.35 3.32 5.88
CA LEU A 117 1.54 2.53 4.97
C LEU A 117 0.68 1.57 5.77
N LEU A 118 -0.62 1.55 5.50
CA LEU A 118 -1.57 0.64 6.14
C LEU A 118 -2.18 -0.33 5.11
N GLU A 119 -2.27 -1.60 5.45
CA GLU A 119 -2.97 -2.65 4.69
C GLU A 119 -4.29 -3.00 5.38
N GLY A 120 -5.35 -3.30 4.62
CA GLY A 120 -6.66 -3.57 5.20
C GLY A 120 -7.67 -4.03 4.16
N ASP A 121 -8.73 -4.71 4.60
CA ASP A 121 -9.79 -5.23 3.74
C ASP A 121 -10.60 -4.12 3.06
N GLN A 122 -10.75 -2.97 3.73
CA GLN A 122 -11.40 -1.76 3.21
C GLN A 122 -10.68 -1.12 2.00
N PHE A 123 -9.43 -1.52 1.71
CA PHE A 123 -8.65 -0.98 0.59
C PHE A 123 -8.55 -1.96 -0.61
N ARG A 124 -9.04 -3.20 -0.46
CA ARG A 124 -8.76 -4.29 -1.42
C ARG A 124 -9.47 -4.19 -2.77
N GLN A 125 -10.60 -3.48 -2.86
CA GLN A 125 -11.38 -3.44 -4.11
C GLN A 125 -11.23 -2.09 -4.81
N GLN A 126 -10.52 -2.12 -5.95
CA GLN A 126 -10.48 -1.05 -6.97
C GLN A 126 -9.83 0.28 -6.54
N GLY A 127 -9.05 0.29 -5.45
CA GLY A 127 -8.47 1.53 -4.94
C GLY A 127 -9.52 2.54 -4.46
N THR A 128 -10.75 2.11 -4.22
CA THR A 128 -11.80 2.94 -3.65
C THR A 128 -11.90 2.61 -2.17
N LEU A 129 -11.92 3.63 -1.31
CA LEU A 129 -12.23 3.44 0.09
C LEU A 129 -13.69 3.00 0.22
N ILE A 130 -13.92 1.75 0.61
CA ILE A 130 -15.24 1.39 1.15
C ILE A 130 -15.19 1.77 2.62
N LEU A 131 -15.48 3.04 2.90
CA LEU A 131 -15.92 3.42 4.23
C LEU A 131 -17.25 2.68 4.44
N LYS A 132 -17.22 1.60 5.24
CA LYS A 132 -18.45 1.12 5.84
C LYS A 132 -18.86 2.22 6.82
N ASP A 133 -19.80 3.06 6.40
CA ASP A 133 -20.48 4.06 7.23
C ASP A 133 -21.33 3.38 8.31
N ASN A 134 -20.68 2.58 9.17
CA ASN A 134 -21.25 2.06 10.40
C ASN A 134 -20.47 2.68 11.57
N CYS A 135 -20.42 4.01 11.60
CA CYS A 135 -20.23 4.71 12.87
C CYS A 135 -21.61 4.79 13.52
N HIS A 136 -21.79 3.99 14.56
CA HIS A 136 -22.97 3.82 15.39
C HIS A 136 -23.88 5.06 15.49
N GLN A 137 -25.13 4.91 15.03
CA GLN A 137 -26.27 5.44 15.77
C GLN A 137 -26.44 4.57 17.01
N ASN A 138 -25.98 5.08 18.16
CA ASN A 138 -26.59 4.94 19.48
C ASN A 138 -25.82 5.79 20.48
#